data_AF-A0A538RCB7-F1
#
_entry.id   AF-A0A538RCB7-F1
#
_cell.length_a   1.000
_cell.length_b   1.000
_cell.length_c   1.000
_cell.angle_alpha   90.00
_cell.angle_beta   90.00
_cell.angle_gamma   90.00
#
_symmetry.space_group_name_H-M   'P 1'
#
loop_
_entity.id
_entity.type
_entity.pdbx_description
1 polymer ?
#
loop_
_entity_poly.entity_id
_entity_poly.type
_entity_poly.pdbx_seq_one_letter_code
_entity_poly.pdbx_strand_id
1 'polypeptide(L)'
;MRQWYEKSAAQGNAHGQLLLGILSVQGKGVPHDYKKALLWIRLAVDQGLHDAQHFLGLTYENGKGVSRDLIQAHKWYILAGVNGLEIADTDRDAIEKQMTPSQIAEA
;
A
#
# COMPACT_ATOMS: atom_id res chain seq x y z
N MET A 1 -18.74 -12.76 -5.48
CA MET A 1 -17.95 -11.79 -4.67
C MET A 1 -17.03 -10.94 -5.54
N ARG A 2 -16.19 -11.54 -6.42
CA ARG A 2 -15.32 -10.80 -7.36
C ARG A 2 -16.01 -9.68 -8.16
N GLN A 3 -17.13 -9.99 -8.83
CA GLN A 3 -17.85 -9.00 -9.66
C GLN A 3 -18.31 -7.77 -8.87
N TRP A 4 -18.58 -7.91 -7.57
CA TRP A 4 -18.96 -6.77 -6.73
C TRP A 4 -17.77 -5.85 -6.45
N TYR A 5 -16.58 -6.40 -6.19
CA TYR A 5 -15.36 -5.61 -6.01
C TYR A 5 -14.91 -4.95 -7.32
N GLU A 6 -14.99 -5.65 -8.46
CA GLU A 6 -14.68 -5.06 -9.77
C GLU A 6 -15.63 -3.90 -10.10
N LYS A 7 -16.93 -4.08 -9.86
CA LYS A 7 -17.92 -3.01 -10.06
C LYS A 7 -17.68 -1.83 -9.12
N SER A 8 -17.40 -2.08 -7.84
CA SER A 8 -17.10 -1.05 -6.85
C SER A 8 -15.85 -0.26 -7.21
N ALA A 9 -14.76 -0.95 -7.56
CA ALA A 9 -13.50 -0.33 -7.99
C ALA A 9 -13.68 0.52 -9.26
N ALA A 10 -14.43 -0.01 -10.24
CA ALA A 10 -14.74 0.70 -11.48
C ALA A 10 -15.61 1.95 -11.27
N GLN A 11 -16.40 1.99 -10.20
CA GLN A 11 -17.18 3.17 -9.80
C GLN A 11 -16.36 4.17 -8.97
N GLY A 12 -15.06 3.95 -8.78
CA GLY A 12 -14.18 4.87 -8.07
C GLY A 12 -14.13 4.66 -6.56
N ASN A 13 -14.83 3.67 -6.00
CA ASN A 13 -14.82 3.46 -4.55
C ASN A 13 -13.43 3.04 -4.04
N ALA A 14 -12.81 3.83 -3.18
CA ALA A 14 -11.46 3.60 -2.67
C ALA A 14 -11.27 2.22 -2.02
N HIS A 15 -12.20 1.78 -1.18
CA HIS A 15 -12.12 0.43 -0.57
C HIS A 15 -12.25 -0.68 -1.61
N GLY A 16 -13.13 -0.51 -2.60
CA GLY A 16 -13.27 -1.44 -3.73
C GLY A 16 -11.98 -1.54 -4.55
N GLN A 17 -11.33 -0.41 -4.83
CA GLN A 17 -10.04 -0.34 -5.51
C GLN A 17 -8.93 -1.03 -4.71
N LEU A 18 -8.82 -0.74 -3.40
CA LEU A 18 -7.87 -1.41 -2.51
C LEU A 18 -8.06 -2.93 -2.51
N LEU A 19 -9.31 -3.39 -2.30
CA LEU A 19 -9.63 -4.82 -2.27
C LEU A 19 -9.32 -5.51 -3.60
N LEU A 20 -9.64 -4.88 -4.73
CA LEU A 20 -9.31 -5.42 -6.04
C LEU A 20 -7.80 -5.49 -6.27
N GLY A 21 -7.06 -4.49 -5.80
CA GLY A 21 -5.59 -4.49 -5.77
C GLY A 21 -5.03 -5.66 -4.97
N ILE A 22 -5.48 -5.85 -3.73
CA ILE A 22 -5.05 -6.95 -2.85
C ILE A 22 -5.35 -8.32 -3.48
N LEU A 23 -6.55 -8.50 -4.05
CA LEU A 23 -6.91 -9.76 -4.72
C LEU A 23 -5.99 -10.02 -5.93
N SER A 24 -5.61 -8.97 -6.66
CA SER A 24 -4.67 -9.04 -7.80
C SER A 24 -3.25 -9.39 -7.35
N VAL A 25 -2.81 -8.95 -6.16
CA VAL A 25 -1.55 -9.42 -5.55
C VAL A 25 -1.65 -10.88 -5.10
N GLN A 26 -2.78 -11.32 -4.59
CA GLN A 26 -2.92 -12.69 -4.06
C GLN A 26 -3.25 -13.73 -5.14
N GLY A 27 -3.60 -13.31 -6.36
CA GLY A 27 -4.10 -14.22 -7.40
C GLY A 27 -5.43 -14.89 -7.04
N LYS A 28 -6.19 -14.33 -6.09
CA LYS A 28 -7.43 -14.93 -5.59
C LYS A 28 -8.62 -14.45 -6.41
N GLY A 29 -9.08 -15.32 -7.32
CA GLY A 29 -10.23 -15.04 -8.18
C GLY A 29 -9.95 -14.08 -9.34
N VAL A 30 -8.76 -13.48 -9.38
CA VAL A 30 -8.21 -12.68 -10.48
C VAL A 30 -6.79 -13.17 -10.80
N PRO A 31 -6.29 -13.01 -12.04
CA PRO A 31 -4.90 -13.31 -12.34
C PRO A 31 -3.94 -12.52 -11.44
N HIS A 32 -2.87 -13.17 -11.02
CA HIS A 32 -1.81 -12.53 -10.25
C HIS A 32 -1.09 -11.48 -11.11
N ASP A 33 -1.15 -10.21 -10.73
CA ASP A 33 -0.50 -9.12 -11.44
C ASP A 33 -0.22 -7.94 -10.48
N TYR A 34 1.05 -7.82 -10.06
CA TYR A 34 1.50 -6.73 -9.19
C TYR A 34 1.36 -5.35 -9.84
N LYS A 35 1.59 -5.21 -11.14
CA LYS A 35 1.52 -3.90 -11.81
C LYS A 35 0.08 -3.42 -11.82
N LYS A 36 -0.85 -4.29 -12.21
CA LYS A 36 -2.28 -3.97 -12.18
C LYS A 36 -2.79 -3.73 -10.77
N ALA A 37 -2.32 -4.52 -9.80
CA ALA A 37 -2.67 -4.30 -8.40
C ALA A 37 -2.27 -2.90 -7.93
N LEU A 38 -1.03 -2.49 -8.19
CA LEU A 38 -0.50 -1.19 -7.78
C LEU A 38 -1.25 -0.02 -8.43
N LEU A 39 -1.76 -0.17 -9.65
CA LEU A 39 -2.61 0.84 -10.28
C LEU A 39 -3.90 1.06 -9.46
N TRP A 40 -4.58 -0.01 -9.06
CA TRP A 40 -5.78 0.10 -8.23
C TRP A 40 -5.49 0.67 -6.85
N ILE A 41 -4.40 0.23 -6.21
CA ILE A 41 -3.99 0.74 -4.90
C ILE A 41 -3.66 2.23 -4.97
N ARG A 42 -2.98 2.70 -6.04
CA ARG A 42 -2.68 4.12 -6.22
C ARG A 42 -3.95 4.98 -6.33
N LEU A 43 -4.98 4.51 -7.04
CA LEU A 43 -6.27 5.21 -7.09
C LEU A 43 -6.94 5.35 -5.72
N ALA A 44 -6.76 4.36 -4.83
CA ALA A 44 -7.26 4.43 -3.45
C ALA A 44 -6.40 5.37 -2.58
N VAL A 45 -5.08 5.39 -2.80
CA VAL A 45 -4.15 6.33 -2.15
C VAL A 45 -4.47 7.77 -2.52
N ASP A 46 -4.76 8.05 -3.79
CA ASP A 46 -5.11 9.40 -4.29
C ASP A 46 -6.40 9.92 -3.66
N GLN A 47 -7.25 9.04 -3.13
CA GLN A 47 -8.46 9.37 -2.38
C GLN A 47 -8.23 9.49 -0.86
N GLY A 48 -6.98 9.35 -0.40
CA GLY A 48 -6.62 9.50 1.02
C GLY A 48 -6.92 8.27 1.88
N LEU A 49 -7.18 7.09 1.29
CA LEU A 49 -7.46 5.88 2.08
C LEU A 49 -6.18 5.42 2.80
N HIS A 50 -6.14 5.57 4.12
CA HIS A 50 -4.98 5.23 4.96
C HIS A 50 -4.57 3.76 4.84
N ASP A 51 -5.53 2.83 4.67
CA ASP A 51 -5.24 1.41 4.45
C ASP A 51 -4.48 1.17 3.14
N ALA A 52 -4.78 1.97 2.10
CA ALA A 52 -4.09 1.88 0.82
C ALA A 52 -2.68 2.49 0.90
N GLN A 53 -2.51 3.57 1.67
CA GLN A 53 -1.21 4.18 1.94
C GLN A 53 -0.31 3.20 2.70
N HIS A 54 -0.84 2.56 3.73
CA HIS A 54 -0.13 1.51 4.48
C HIS A 54 0.25 0.33 3.61
N PHE A 55 -0.66 -0.15 2.76
CA PHE A 55 -0.34 -1.21 1.79
C PHE A 55 0.78 -0.81 0.83
N LEU A 56 0.84 0.45 0.42
CA LEU A 56 1.93 0.97 -0.41
C LEU A 56 3.25 0.98 0.37
N GLY A 57 3.22 1.33 1.66
CA GLY A 57 4.35 1.18 2.59
C GLY A 57 4.89 -0.25 2.63
N LEU A 58 4.01 -1.23 2.86
CA LEU A 58 4.35 -2.67 2.85
C LEU A 58 4.93 -3.12 1.51
N THR A 59 4.44 -2.56 0.41
CA THR A 59 4.90 -2.89 -0.94
C THR A 59 6.35 -2.44 -1.15
N TYR A 60 6.70 -1.23 -0.71
CA TYR A 60 8.07 -0.72 -0.75
C TYR A 60 8.98 -1.42 0.26
N GLU A 61 8.49 -1.75 1.46
CA GLU A 61 9.27 -2.48 2.47
C GLU A 61 9.71 -3.86 1.98
N ASN A 62 8.80 -4.57 1.30
CA ASN A 62 9.01 -5.95 0.84
C ASN A 62 9.50 -6.04 -0.61
N GLY A 63 9.53 -4.95 -1.37
CA GLY A 63 9.89 -4.94 -2.79
C GLY A 63 8.91 -5.74 -3.68
N LYS A 64 7.61 -5.68 -3.36
CA LYS A 64 6.57 -6.49 -4.04
C LYS A 64 5.96 -5.76 -5.23
N GLY A 65 6.50 -5.98 -6.41
CA GLY A 65 6.05 -5.29 -7.63
C GLY A 65 6.69 -3.91 -7.85
N VAL A 66 7.52 -3.48 -6.90
CA VAL A 66 8.41 -2.32 -6.97
C VAL A 66 9.77 -2.72 -6.39
N SER A 67 10.81 -1.94 -6.65
CA SER A 67 12.09 -2.11 -5.94
C SER A 67 11.90 -1.84 -4.45
N ARG A 68 12.57 -2.64 -3.60
CA ARG A 68 12.57 -2.43 -2.15
C ARG A 68 13.18 -1.06 -1.82
N ASP A 69 12.46 -0.25 -1.04
CA ASP A 69 12.86 1.10 -0.66
C ASP A 69 12.29 1.45 0.73
N LEU A 70 13.15 1.42 1.76
CA LEU A 70 12.74 1.69 3.13
C LEU A 70 12.40 3.16 3.39
N ILE A 71 12.97 4.11 2.63
CA ILE A 71 12.66 5.53 2.76
C ILE A 71 11.24 5.78 2.25
N GLN A 72 10.88 5.20 1.10
CA GLN A 72 9.50 5.28 0.61
C GLN A 72 8.53 4.59 1.55
N ALA A 73 8.87 3.39 2.06
CA ALA A 73 8.01 2.69 3.02
C ALA A 73 7.72 3.54 4.26
N HIS A 74 8.76 4.17 4.82
CA HIS A 74 8.66 5.06 5.97
C HIS A 74 7.74 6.26 5.73
N LYS A 75 7.89 6.94 4.60
CA LYS A 75 7.04 8.07 4.21
C LYS A 75 5.57 7.67 4.08
N TRP A 76 5.29 6.49 3.52
CA TRP A 76 3.92 5.99 3.41
C TRP A 76 3.33 5.58 4.76
N TYR A 77 4.12 5.02 5.67
CA TYR A 77 3.66 4.71 7.02
C TYR A 77 3.35 5.96 7.85
N ILE A 78 4.19 7.01 7.75
CA ILE A 78 3.87 8.32 8.36
C ILE A 78 2.54 8.85 7.84
N LEU A 79 2.34 8.87 6.52
CA LEU A 79 1.12 9.41 5.93
C LEU A 79 -0.12 8.61 6.36
N ALA A 80 -0.02 7.28 6.41
CA ALA A 80 -1.11 6.42 6.89
C ALA A 80 -1.46 6.67 8.36
N GLY A 81 -0.45 6.83 9.23
CA GLY A 81 -0.62 7.17 10.64
C GLY A 81 -1.26 8.55 10.84
N VAL A 82 -0.78 9.56 10.11
CA VAL A 82 -1.38 10.92 10.10
C VAL A 82 -2.86 10.88 9.69
N ASN A 83 -3.22 9.98 8.77
CA ASN A 83 -4.60 9.78 8.32
C ASN A 83 -5.42 8.83 9.21
N GLY A 84 -4.91 8.45 10.39
CA GLY A 84 -5.66 7.77 11.44
C GLY A 84 -5.40 6.27 11.58
N LEU A 85 -4.43 5.70 10.86
CA LEU A 85 -4.07 4.29 10.99
C LEU A 85 -2.95 4.07 12.01
N GLU A 86 -3.30 3.90 13.28
CA GLU A 86 -2.34 3.75 14.39
C GLU A 86 -1.33 2.61 14.21
N ILE A 87 -1.72 1.49 13.57
CA ILE A 87 -0.81 0.37 13.32
C ILE A 87 0.37 0.76 12.41
N ALA A 88 0.20 1.78 11.56
CA ALA A 88 1.26 2.26 10.69
C ALA A 88 2.44 2.84 11.46
N ASP A 89 2.23 3.42 12.64
CA ASP A 89 3.33 3.93 13.49
C ASP A 89 4.21 2.79 13.99
N THR A 90 3.60 1.64 14.32
CA THR A 90 4.36 0.45 14.75
C THR A 90 5.22 -0.09 13.61
N ASP A 91 4.67 -0.13 12.39
CA ASP A 91 5.42 -0.59 11.21
C ASP A 91 6.52 0.40 10.81
N ARG A 92 6.26 1.72 10.92
CA ARG A 92 7.29 2.77 10.77
C ARG A 92 8.47 2.51 11.72
N ASP A 93 8.19 2.37 13.01
CA ASP A 93 9.23 2.17 14.03
C ASP A 93 9.98 0.83 13.85
N ALA A 94 9.31 -0.17 13.30
CA ALA A 94 9.92 -1.46 12.99
C ALA A 94 10.91 -1.37 11.82
N ILE A 95 10.60 -0.61 10.76
CA ILE A 95 11.49 -0.47 9.61
C ILE A 95 12.66 0.48 9.88
N GLU A 96 12.52 1.48 10.74
CA GLU A 96 13.63 2.38 11.13
C GLU A 96 14.82 1.61 11.68
N LYS A 97 14.58 0.53 12.43
CA LYS A 97 15.62 -0.36 12.97
C LYS A 97 16.42 -1.09 11.90
N GLN A 98 15.88 -1.16 10.68
CA GLN A 98 16.51 -1.81 9.52
C GLN A 98 17.20 -0.80 8.59
N MET A 99 17.00 0.50 8.81
CA MET A 99 17.53 1.56 7.96
C MET A 99 18.97 1.90 8.33
N THR A 100 19.76 2.30 7.33
CA THR A 100 21.10 2.84 7.58
C THR A 100 21.01 4.27 8.13
N PRO A 101 22.05 4.79 8.81
CA PRO A 101 22.08 6.18 9.25
C PRO A 101 21.82 7.18 8.12
N SER A 102 22.31 6.90 6.91
CA SER A 102 22.03 7.71 5.71
C SER A 102 20.56 7.69 5.32
N GLN A 103 19.92 6.52 5.37
CA GLN A 103 18.49 6.41 5.05
C GLN A 103 17.62 7.10 6.10
N ILE A 104 17.99 7.03 7.37
CA ILE A 104 17.28 7.74 8.45
C ILE A 104 17.36 9.26 8.25
N ALA A 105 18.48 9.79 7.76
CA ALA A 105 18.62 11.22 7.48
C ALA A 105 17.79 11.71 6.29
N GLU A 106 17.32 10.81 5.41
CA GLU A 106 16.55 11.12 4.20
C GLU A 106 15.04 10.83 4.33
N ALA A 107 14.64 10.17 5.42
CA ALA A 107 13.28 9.72 5.72
C ALA A 107 12.45 10.85 6.32
#